data_AF-S0DJN7-F1
#
_entry.id   AF-S0DJN7-F1
#
_cell.length_a   1.000
_cell.length_b   1.000
_cell.length_c   1.000
_cell.angle_alpha   90.00
_cell.angle_beta   90.00
_cell.angle_gamma   90.00
#
_symmetry.space_group_name_H-M   'P 1'
#
loop_
_entity.id
_entity.type
_entity.pdbx_description
1 polymer ?
#
loop_
_entity_poly.entity_id
_entity_poly.type
_entity_poly.pdbx_seq_one_letter_code
_entity_poly.pdbx_strand_id
1 'polypeptide(L)'
;MAVLDEVPLVTARIRVARELATEYDPLDDEKTVVNLDKEGIKIPRRVCYIESKSGAEFTIEITISDKYQPPNSHDSFIAKVYIDGQWRRSKILDVPLSSSREMAIIISSGRVSPETRVEAPMLGKFVFAPINTITDPTSADRLKEDLKRAETLGTIRLCLFTGRREGKLPRKHPSCYPISREVEVAEKALKGKAISHTTTLAETTEKPRSHKAVTTDKRLMGEIFFRYRSYQALQHEIIIPRTPSPEPSATTSIDASTLSLLADSDIRRLALERLRDTQIKNESSHVKREAEEVSQSLRRWKFVRLDDGKEAVDLTDD
;
A
#
# COMPACT_ATOMS: atom_id res chain seq x y z
N MET A 1 0.74 2.03 -17.88
CA MET A 1 -0.54 1.42 -18.31
C MET A 1 -0.52 -0.02 -17.89
N ALA A 2 -1.44 -0.44 -17.01
CA ALA A 2 -1.48 -1.80 -16.53
C ALA A 2 -2.27 -2.68 -17.50
N VAL A 3 -1.63 -3.73 -17.98
CA VAL A 3 -2.21 -4.74 -18.87
C VAL A 3 -1.93 -6.11 -18.26
N LEU A 4 -2.88 -7.03 -18.42
CA LEU A 4 -2.64 -8.46 -18.16
C LEU A 4 -2.27 -9.10 -19.49
N ASP A 5 -1.13 -9.77 -19.56
CA ASP A 5 -0.63 -10.38 -20.80
C ASP A 5 -1.62 -11.40 -21.38
N GLU A 6 -2.34 -12.09 -20.49
CA GLU A 6 -3.37 -13.07 -20.83
C GLU A 6 -4.73 -12.44 -21.21
N VAL A 7 -4.90 -11.13 -20.96
CA VAL A 7 -6.10 -10.36 -21.35
C VAL A 7 -5.68 -9.03 -22.00
N PRO A 8 -4.93 -9.05 -23.12
CA PRO A 8 -4.23 -7.88 -23.64
C PRO A 8 -5.17 -6.82 -24.23
N LEU A 9 -6.42 -7.19 -24.52
CA LEU A 9 -7.47 -6.32 -25.06
C LEU A 9 -8.21 -5.53 -23.97
N VAL A 10 -7.80 -5.67 -22.71
CA VAL A 10 -8.31 -4.92 -21.57
C VAL A 10 -7.14 -4.25 -20.86
N THR A 11 -7.23 -2.94 -20.70
CA THR A 11 -6.21 -2.15 -20.01
C THR A 11 -6.82 -1.38 -18.86
N ALA A 12 -6.06 -1.13 -17.80
CA ALA A 12 -6.47 -0.34 -16.66
C ALA A 12 -5.46 0.77 -16.38
N ARG A 13 -5.97 1.94 -15.98
CA ARG A 13 -5.19 3.12 -15.64
C ARG A 13 -5.83 3.84 -14.45
N ILE A 14 -5.02 4.56 -13.71
CA ILE A 14 -5.48 5.44 -12.63
C ILE A 14 -5.23 6.89 -13.03
N ARG A 15 -6.19 7.76 -12.78
CA ARG A 15 -5.99 9.21 -12.86
C ARG A 15 -6.01 9.79 -11.45
N VAL A 16 -5.04 10.63 -11.13
CA VAL A 16 -4.94 11.33 -9.85
C VAL A 16 -5.02 12.83 -10.15
N ALA A 17 -5.90 13.54 -9.47
CA ALA A 17 -6.21 14.94 -9.76
C ALA A 17 -6.55 15.18 -11.25
N ARG A 18 -7.23 14.21 -11.90
CA ARG A 18 -7.63 14.19 -13.33
C ARG A 18 -6.49 13.98 -14.32
N GLU A 19 -5.24 13.95 -13.86
CA GLU A 19 -4.07 13.63 -14.67
C GLU A 19 -3.79 12.13 -14.64
N LEU A 20 -3.22 11.59 -15.72
CA LEU A 20 -2.83 10.19 -15.77
C LEU A 20 -1.71 9.95 -14.75
N ALA A 21 -1.89 8.99 -13.84
CA ALA A 21 -0.87 8.64 -12.87
C ALA A 21 0.32 7.98 -13.56
N THR A 22 1.53 8.35 -13.14
CA THR A 22 2.74 7.59 -13.48
C THR A 22 2.67 6.24 -12.78
N GLU A 23 2.79 5.17 -13.55
CA GLU A 23 2.84 3.80 -13.06
C GLU A 23 4.30 3.33 -13.03
N TYR A 24 4.70 2.74 -11.92
CA TYR A 24 6.04 2.17 -11.72
C TYR A 24 5.93 0.67 -11.54
N ASP A 25 6.87 -0.08 -12.10
CA ASP A 25 6.93 -1.52 -11.90
C ASP A 25 7.45 -1.86 -10.50
N PRO A 26 6.99 -2.98 -9.90
CA PRO A 26 7.62 -3.51 -8.69
C PRO A 26 9.06 -3.91 -9.00
N LEU A 27 9.91 -3.96 -7.96
CA LEU A 27 11.23 -4.58 -8.07
C LEU A 27 11.07 -6.09 -8.32
N ASP A 28 11.97 -6.68 -9.12
CA ASP A 28 11.92 -8.08 -9.57
C ASP A 28 11.81 -9.12 -8.43
N ASP A 29 12.15 -8.73 -7.20
CA ASP A 29 12.14 -9.59 -6.01
C ASP A 29 10.76 -9.80 -5.38
N GLU A 30 9.70 -9.19 -5.91
CA GLU A 30 8.35 -9.40 -5.40
C GLU A 30 7.84 -10.80 -5.76
N LYS A 31 7.94 -11.74 -4.81
CA LYS A 31 7.42 -13.11 -4.94
C LYS A 31 5.98 -13.09 -5.47
N THR A 32 5.81 -13.42 -6.75
CA THR A 32 4.48 -13.64 -7.33
C THR A 32 3.86 -14.87 -6.67
N VAL A 33 2.99 -14.63 -5.68
CA VAL A 33 2.12 -15.68 -5.13
C VAL A 33 1.22 -16.14 -6.26
N VAL A 34 1.44 -17.39 -6.69
CA VAL A 34 0.64 -18.06 -7.71
C VAL A 34 -0.72 -18.38 -7.10
N ASN A 35 -1.73 -17.58 -7.46
CA ASN A 35 -3.11 -17.88 -7.12
C ASN A 35 -3.70 -18.77 -8.22
N LEU A 36 -4.33 -19.87 -7.84
CA LEU A 36 -5.07 -20.74 -8.76
C LEU A 36 -6.57 -20.48 -8.60
N ASP A 37 -7.32 -20.57 -9.70
CA ASP A 37 -8.78 -20.64 -9.65
C ASP A 37 -9.26 -22.01 -9.14
N LYS A 38 -10.58 -22.23 -9.10
CA LYS A 38 -11.17 -23.46 -8.56
C LYS A 38 -10.81 -24.68 -9.41
N GLU A 39 -10.43 -24.45 -10.65
CA GLU A 39 -10.07 -25.41 -11.67
C GLU A 39 -8.54 -25.63 -11.72
N GLY A 40 -7.77 -25.00 -10.82
CA GLY A 40 -6.32 -25.14 -10.74
C GLY A 40 -5.55 -24.32 -11.77
N ILE A 41 -6.21 -23.36 -12.45
CA ILE A 41 -5.60 -22.51 -13.47
C ILE A 41 -5.01 -21.27 -12.80
N LYS A 42 -3.77 -20.93 -13.16
CA LYS A 42 -3.11 -19.70 -12.69
C LYS A 42 -3.95 -18.49 -13.05
N ILE A 43 -4.29 -17.68 -12.05
CA ILE A 43 -4.96 -16.40 -12.23
C ILE A 43 -3.88 -15.37 -12.62
N PRO A 44 -4.00 -14.72 -13.80
CA PRO A 44 -3.15 -13.60 -14.19
C PRO A 44 -3.17 -12.48 -13.16
N ARG A 45 -1.99 -11.96 -12.81
CA ARG A 45 -1.86 -10.86 -11.85
C ARG A 45 -0.84 -9.84 -12.34
N ARG A 46 -1.21 -8.56 -12.27
CA ARG A 46 -0.31 -7.42 -12.53
C ARG A 46 -0.26 -6.54 -11.30
N VAL A 47 0.94 -6.22 -10.83
CA VAL A 47 1.16 -5.25 -9.75
C VAL A 47 1.89 -4.05 -10.34
N CYS A 48 1.48 -2.86 -9.95
CA CYS A 48 2.16 -1.62 -10.28
C CYS A 48 1.99 -0.63 -9.13
N TYR A 49 2.92 0.31 -9.04
CA TYR A 49 2.93 1.37 -8.05
C TYR A 49 2.48 2.68 -8.68
N ILE A 50 1.78 3.51 -7.92
CA ILE A 50 1.39 4.87 -8.31
C ILE A 50 1.62 5.85 -7.17
N GLU A 51 1.80 7.11 -7.51
CA GLU A 51 1.89 8.18 -6.52
C GLU A 51 0.50 8.55 -5.98
N SER A 52 0.33 8.57 -4.65
CA SER A 52 -0.82 9.18 -3.97
C SER A 52 -0.46 10.52 -3.36
N LYS A 53 -1.37 11.48 -3.49
CA LYS A 53 -1.27 12.83 -2.91
C LYS A 53 -2.47 13.07 -2.00
N SER A 54 -2.25 13.45 -0.74
CA SER A 54 -3.32 13.78 0.21
C SER A 54 -4.32 14.77 -0.38
N GLY A 55 -5.61 14.49 -0.21
CA GLY A 55 -6.72 15.30 -0.72
C GLY A 55 -6.97 15.16 -2.22
N ALA A 56 -6.13 14.46 -2.97
CA ALA A 56 -6.33 14.29 -4.40
C ALA A 56 -7.44 13.27 -4.70
N GLU A 57 -8.41 13.69 -5.51
CA GLU A 57 -9.39 12.79 -6.10
C GLU A 57 -8.71 11.84 -7.08
N PHE A 58 -9.15 10.59 -7.14
CA PHE A 58 -8.69 9.65 -8.16
C PHE A 58 -9.82 8.90 -8.85
N THR A 59 -9.54 8.46 -10.08
CA THR A 59 -10.47 7.69 -10.90
C THR A 59 -9.79 6.46 -11.47
N ILE A 60 -10.54 5.37 -11.58
CA ILE A 60 -10.11 4.12 -12.20
C ILE A 60 -10.74 4.09 -13.60
N GLU A 61 -9.89 4.00 -14.62
CA GLU A 61 -10.27 3.94 -16.03
C GLU A 61 -9.91 2.55 -16.57
N ILE A 62 -10.89 1.85 -17.14
CA ILE A 62 -10.71 0.52 -17.72
C ILE A 62 -11.12 0.61 -19.18
N THR A 63 -10.20 0.37 -20.09
CA THR A 63 -10.45 0.43 -21.53
C THR A 63 -10.51 -0.98 -22.09
N ILE A 64 -11.57 -1.26 -22.86
CA ILE A 64 -11.83 -2.55 -23.48
C ILE A 64 -11.86 -2.32 -24.98
N SER A 65 -11.01 -3.04 -25.72
CA SER A 65 -11.01 -3.00 -27.18
C SER A 65 -12.30 -3.58 -27.75
N ASP A 66 -12.75 -3.04 -28.88
CA ASP A 66 -13.81 -3.60 -29.72
C ASP A 66 -13.53 -5.03 -30.21
N LYS A 67 -12.25 -5.42 -30.28
CA LYS A 67 -11.83 -6.78 -30.64
C LYS A 67 -11.95 -7.77 -29.49
N TYR A 68 -12.26 -7.32 -28.27
CA TYR A 68 -12.37 -8.20 -27.12
C TYR A 68 -13.54 -9.17 -27.29
N GLN A 69 -13.23 -10.47 -27.26
CA GLN A 69 -14.21 -11.54 -27.30
C GLN A 69 -14.23 -12.27 -25.95
N PRO A 70 -15.37 -12.31 -25.26
CA PRO A 70 -15.48 -13.02 -23.99
C PRO A 70 -15.37 -14.55 -24.22
N PRO A 71 -14.71 -15.30 -23.31
CA PRO A 71 -14.65 -16.75 -23.43
C PRO A 71 -16.01 -17.40 -23.07
N ASN A 72 -16.22 -18.66 -23.46
CA ASN A 72 -17.29 -19.54 -22.97
C ASN A 72 -18.74 -19.01 -23.15
N SER A 73 -19.09 -18.48 -24.32
CA SER A 73 -20.45 -17.94 -24.61
C SER A 73 -20.94 -16.89 -23.59
N HIS A 74 -20.02 -16.29 -22.85
CA HIS A 74 -20.32 -15.19 -21.95
C HIS A 74 -20.64 -13.94 -22.76
N ASP A 75 -21.43 -13.04 -22.18
CA ASP A 75 -21.92 -11.83 -22.83
C ASP A 75 -21.57 -10.56 -22.04
N SER A 76 -20.80 -10.71 -20.97
CA SER A 76 -20.56 -9.64 -20.01
C SER A 76 -19.11 -9.58 -19.57
N PHE A 77 -18.57 -8.36 -19.54
CA PHE A 77 -17.35 -7.99 -18.85
C PHE A 77 -17.72 -7.29 -17.53
N ILE A 78 -17.06 -7.68 -16.45
CA ILE A 78 -17.40 -7.26 -15.09
C ILE A 78 -16.13 -6.80 -14.38
N ALA A 79 -16.04 -5.51 -14.09
CA ALA A 79 -14.99 -4.95 -13.24
C ALA A 79 -15.49 -4.86 -11.80
N LYS A 80 -14.76 -5.42 -10.84
CA LYS A 80 -14.98 -5.20 -9.40
C LYS A 80 -13.78 -4.48 -8.81
N VAL A 81 -14.05 -3.37 -8.13
CA VAL A 81 -13.04 -2.54 -7.48
C VAL A 81 -13.09 -2.75 -5.99
N TYR A 82 -11.94 -3.08 -5.42
CA TYR A 82 -11.66 -3.11 -4.01
C TYR A 82 -10.60 -2.05 -3.70
N ILE A 83 -10.77 -1.30 -2.62
CA ILE A 83 -9.83 -0.28 -2.17
C ILE A 83 -9.60 -0.50 -0.69
N ASP A 84 -8.34 -0.59 -0.26
CA ASP A 84 -7.97 -0.91 1.13
C ASP A 84 -8.66 -2.21 1.63
N GLY A 85 -8.73 -3.22 0.75
CA GLY A 85 -9.41 -4.50 1.03
C GLY A 85 -10.94 -4.47 0.97
N GLN A 86 -11.55 -3.29 0.95
CA GLN A 86 -13.01 -3.16 0.96
C GLN A 86 -13.57 -3.09 -0.46
N TRP A 87 -14.63 -3.86 -0.75
CA TRP A 87 -15.36 -3.71 -2.02
C TRP A 87 -15.95 -2.29 -2.11
N ARG A 88 -15.76 -1.58 -3.22
CA ARG A 88 -16.28 -0.21 -3.38
C ARG A 88 -17.32 -0.11 -4.48
N ARG A 89 -17.05 -0.74 -5.62
CA ARG A 89 -17.90 -0.63 -6.79
C ARG A 89 -17.74 -1.81 -7.72
N SER A 90 -18.75 -1.99 -8.56
CA SER A 90 -18.66 -2.85 -9.73
C SER A 90 -19.36 -2.21 -10.91
N LYS A 91 -18.79 -2.41 -12.10
CA LYS A 91 -19.35 -2.04 -13.39
C LYS A 91 -19.43 -3.27 -14.26
N ILE A 92 -20.48 -3.32 -15.08
CA ILE A 92 -20.72 -4.42 -16.01
C ILE A 92 -20.95 -3.78 -17.38
N LEU A 93 -20.28 -4.31 -18.38
CA LEU A 93 -20.38 -3.93 -19.78
C LEU A 93 -20.81 -5.17 -20.58
N ASP A 94 -21.71 -4.97 -21.53
CA ASP A 94 -22.11 -6.05 -22.46
C ASP A 94 -21.02 -6.21 -23.53
N VAL A 95 -20.65 -7.46 -23.81
CA VAL A 95 -19.58 -7.84 -24.75
C VAL A 95 -20.05 -9.03 -25.61
N PRO A 96 -19.61 -9.16 -26.87
CA PRO A 96 -18.76 -8.22 -27.61
C PRO A 96 -19.42 -6.84 -27.76
N LEU A 97 -18.61 -5.80 -27.93
CA LEU A 97 -19.11 -4.44 -28.02
C LEU A 97 -19.99 -4.29 -29.27
N SER A 98 -21.14 -3.64 -29.14
CA SER A 98 -22.03 -3.36 -30.28
C SER A 98 -21.45 -2.34 -31.25
N SER A 99 -20.49 -1.53 -30.80
CA SER A 99 -19.75 -0.56 -31.62
C SER A 99 -18.36 -1.06 -31.96
N SER A 100 -17.90 -0.79 -33.18
CA SER A 100 -16.50 -0.97 -33.62
C SER A 100 -15.54 0.09 -33.03
N ARG A 101 -15.76 0.48 -31.77
CA ARG A 101 -14.95 1.46 -31.03
C ARG A 101 -14.65 0.90 -29.66
N GLU A 102 -13.44 1.17 -29.17
CA GLU A 102 -13.07 0.88 -27.80
C GLU A 102 -14.01 1.58 -26.81
N MET A 103 -14.21 0.96 -25.65
CA MET A 103 -15.07 1.47 -24.60
C MET A 103 -14.28 1.68 -23.32
N ALA A 104 -14.42 2.87 -22.72
CA ALA A 104 -13.84 3.20 -21.44
C ALA A 104 -14.90 3.14 -20.32
N ILE A 105 -14.64 2.33 -19.29
CA ILE A 105 -15.40 2.28 -18.05
C ILE A 105 -14.69 3.17 -17.03
N ILE A 106 -15.38 4.22 -16.58
CA ILE A 106 -14.88 5.12 -15.54
C ILE A 106 -15.55 4.80 -14.19
N ILE A 107 -14.71 4.65 -13.17
CA ILE A 107 -15.12 4.43 -11.78
C ILE A 107 -14.42 5.47 -10.90
N SER A 108 -15.16 6.52 -10.54
CA SER A 108 -14.69 7.64 -9.73
C SER A 108 -15.32 7.72 -8.34
N SER A 109 -16.33 6.89 -8.07
CA SER A 109 -17.12 6.97 -6.84
C SER A 109 -17.59 5.63 -6.28
N GLY A 110 -17.66 5.59 -4.95
CA GLY A 110 -18.23 4.52 -4.13
C GLY A 110 -19.60 4.91 -3.58
N ARG A 111 -20.31 3.95 -2.99
CA ARG A 111 -21.58 4.23 -2.30
C ARG A 111 -21.33 4.60 -0.86
N VAL A 112 -22.02 5.62 -0.40
CA VAL A 112 -21.88 6.18 0.94
C VAL A 112 -23.21 6.09 1.67
N SER A 113 -23.18 5.71 2.94
CA SER A 113 -24.33 5.83 3.84
C SER A 113 -24.34 7.24 4.40
N PRO A 114 -25.44 8.00 4.26
CA PRO A 114 -25.61 9.21 5.04
C PRO A 114 -25.59 8.88 6.53
N GLU A 115 -25.15 9.83 7.35
CA GLU A 115 -25.10 9.68 8.81
C GLU A 115 -26.50 9.42 9.40
N THR A 116 -27.54 9.96 8.76
CA THR A 116 -28.93 9.84 9.18
C THR A 116 -29.67 8.80 8.33
N ARG A 117 -30.39 7.87 8.98
CA ARG A 117 -31.18 6.81 8.31
C ARG A 117 -32.32 7.32 7.41
N VAL A 118 -32.63 8.61 7.46
CA VAL A 118 -33.70 9.25 6.69
C VAL A 118 -33.24 9.59 5.26
N GLU A 119 -31.95 9.75 5.05
CA GLU A 119 -31.41 10.19 3.76
C GLU A 119 -31.16 9.02 2.81
N ALA A 120 -31.41 9.26 1.53
CA ALA A 120 -31.11 8.30 0.48
C ALA A 120 -29.59 8.12 0.36
N PRO A 121 -29.09 6.91 0.04
CA PRO A 121 -27.67 6.69 -0.19
C PRO A 121 -27.15 7.61 -1.28
N MET A 122 -25.97 8.19 -1.06
CA MET A 122 -25.28 9.04 -2.03
C MET A 122 -24.06 8.32 -2.61
N LEU A 123 -23.50 8.86 -3.68
CA LEU A 123 -22.16 8.50 -4.11
C LEU A 123 -21.15 9.37 -3.35
N GLY A 124 -19.93 8.87 -3.20
CA GLY A 124 -18.79 9.64 -2.72
C GLY A 124 -17.60 9.41 -3.63
N LYS A 125 -16.89 10.48 -3.98
CA LYS A 125 -15.69 10.39 -4.82
C LYS A 125 -14.54 9.78 -4.04
N PHE A 126 -13.70 9.01 -4.72
CA PHE A 126 -12.51 8.47 -4.08
C PHE A 126 -11.45 9.55 -3.92
N VAL A 127 -10.93 9.69 -2.70
CA VAL A 127 -9.90 10.66 -2.34
C VAL A 127 -8.81 9.97 -1.53
N PHE A 128 -7.55 10.28 -1.81
CA PHE A 128 -6.44 9.83 -0.96
C PHE A 128 -6.37 10.66 0.31
N ALA A 129 -6.16 10.01 1.45
CA ALA A 129 -6.01 10.65 2.75
C ALA A 129 -4.78 10.12 3.46
N PRO A 130 -4.11 10.91 4.31
CA PRO A 130 -3.03 10.40 5.16
C PRO A 130 -3.57 9.33 6.12
N ILE A 131 -2.72 8.36 6.47
CA ILE A 131 -3.05 7.39 7.52
C ILE A 131 -2.81 8.02 8.88
N ASN A 132 -3.78 7.89 9.78
CA ASN A 132 -3.60 8.24 11.18
C ASN A 132 -3.10 7.01 11.93
N THR A 133 -2.04 7.18 12.72
CA THR A 133 -1.43 6.08 13.46
C THR A 133 -1.58 6.24 14.96
N ILE A 134 -1.68 5.10 15.66
CA ILE A 134 -1.69 5.05 17.13
C ILE A 134 -0.46 4.29 17.60
N THR A 135 0.30 4.88 18.51
CA THR A 135 1.52 4.28 19.08
C THR A 135 1.21 3.02 19.89
N ASP A 136 0.17 3.06 20.74
CA ASP A 136 -0.22 1.95 21.61
C ASP A 136 -1.60 1.37 21.26
N PRO A 137 -1.68 0.11 20.78
CA PRO A 137 -2.96 -0.52 20.48
C PRO A 137 -3.72 -0.78 21.79
N THR A 138 -5.01 -0.44 21.80
CA THR A 138 -5.91 -0.60 22.97
C THR A 138 -6.02 -2.05 23.45
N SER A 139 -5.77 -3.04 22.58
CA SER A 139 -5.78 -4.46 22.90
C SER A 139 -4.97 -5.30 21.90
N ALA A 140 -4.60 -6.53 22.30
CA ALA A 140 -3.94 -7.48 21.40
C ALA A 140 -4.81 -7.90 20.21
N ASP A 141 -6.14 -7.95 20.38
CA ASP A 141 -7.05 -8.29 19.31
C ASP A 141 -7.18 -7.15 18.29
N ARG A 142 -7.20 -5.89 18.75
CA ARG A 142 -7.11 -4.72 17.86
C ARG A 142 -5.84 -4.76 17.02
N LEU A 143 -4.70 -5.12 17.62
CA LEU A 143 -3.44 -5.26 16.88
C LEU A 143 -3.53 -6.34 15.78
N LYS A 144 -4.16 -7.49 16.05
CA LYS A 144 -4.37 -8.53 15.03
C LYS A 144 -5.26 -8.06 13.88
N GLU A 145 -6.31 -7.29 14.18
CA GLU A 145 -7.18 -6.70 13.16
C GLU A 145 -6.43 -5.65 12.32
N ASP A 146 -5.62 -4.81 12.96
CA ASP A 146 -4.81 -3.80 12.28
C ASP A 146 -3.72 -4.44 11.41
N LEU A 147 -3.11 -5.55 11.86
CA LEU A 147 -2.18 -6.34 11.05
C LEU A 147 -2.84 -6.86 9.76
N LYS A 148 -4.04 -7.45 9.88
CA LYS A 148 -4.83 -7.89 8.71
C LYS A 148 -5.22 -6.73 7.81
N ARG A 149 -5.62 -5.59 8.39
CA ARG A 149 -5.97 -4.39 7.62
C ARG A 149 -4.77 -3.87 6.82
N ALA A 150 -3.59 -3.82 7.46
CA ALA A 150 -2.34 -3.39 6.87
C ALA A 150 -1.85 -4.28 5.71
N GLU A 151 -2.37 -5.50 5.52
CA GLU A 151 -2.08 -6.34 4.34
C GLU A 151 -2.72 -5.79 3.06
N THR A 152 -3.88 -5.13 3.19
CA THR A 152 -4.65 -4.66 2.04
C THR A 152 -4.66 -3.14 1.88
N LEU A 153 -4.19 -2.43 2.92
CA LEU A 153 -4.07 -0.98 2.93
C LEU A 153 -3.12 -0.48 1.83
N GLY A 154 -3.39 0.71 1.30
CA GLY A 154 -2.55 1.31 0.27
C GLY A 154 -2.67 0.60 -1.08
N THR A 155 -3.80 -0.07 -1.35
CA THR A 155 -3.99 -0.88 -2.56
C THR A 155 -5.37 -0.67 -3.19
N ILE A 156 -5.38 -0.37 -4.48
CA ILE A 156 -6.57 -0.48 -5.35
C ILE A 156 -6.46 -1.81 -6.09
N ARG A 157 -7.32 -2.76 -5.76
CA ARG A 157 -7.42 -4.06 -6.43
C ARG A 157 -8.60 -4.08 -7.39
N LEU A 158 -8.29 -4.30 -8.66
CA LEU A 158 -9.25 -4.49 -9.72
C LEU A 158 -9.32 -5.98 -10.07
N CYS A 159 -10.47 -6.59 -9.83
CA CYS A 159 -10.76 -7.97 -10.24
C CYS A 159 -11.60 -7.95 -11.51
N LEU A 160 -11.09 -8.56 -12.58
CA LEU A 160 -11.73 -8.61 -13.89
C LEU A 160 -12.41 -9.96 -14.07
N PHE A 161 -13.72 -9.95 -14.32
CA PHE A 161 -14.49 -11.16 -14.56
C PHE A 161 -15.20 -11.09 -15.91
N THR A 162 -15.52 -12.27 -16.42
CA THR A 162 -16.50 -12.48 -17.48
C THR A 162 -17.67 -13.31 -16.94
N GLY A 163 -18.85 -13.24 -17.56
CA GLY A 163 -20.00 -14.07 -17.19
C GLY A 163 -21.19 -13.82 -18.09
N ARG A 164 -22.35 -14.35 -17.69
CA ARG A 164 -23.64 -14.12 -18.35
C ARG A 164 -24.48 -13.10 -17.61
N ARG A 165 -25.18 -12.22 -18.33
CA ARG A 165 -26.13 -11.26 -17.76
C ARG A 165 -27.56 -11.78 -17.90
N GLU A 166 -28.20 -11.98 -16.76
CA GLU A 166 -29.58 -12.50 -16.72
C GLU A 166 -30.64 -11.40 -16.58
N GLY A 167 -30.23 -10.17 -16.26
CA GLY A 167 -31.15 -9.03 -16.19
C GLY A 167 -30.82 -8.05 -15.07
N LYS A 168 -31.86 -7.41 -14.53
CA LYS A 168 -31.76 -6.37 -13.50
C LYS A 168 -32.75 -6.66 -12.37
N LEU A 169 -32.31 -6.47 -11.13
CA LEU A 169 -33.15 -6.55 -9.95
C LEU A 169 -33.11 -5.24 -9.16
N PRO A 170 -34.22 -4.84 -8.50
CA PRO A 170 -34.18 -3.79 -7.49
C PRO A 170 -33.15 -4.13 -6.40
N ARG A 171 -32.42 -3.11 -5.94
CA ARG A 171 -31.54 -3.29 -4.78
C ARG A 171 -32.38 -3.25 -3.51
N LYS A 172 -32.49 -4.38 -2.82
CA LYS A 172 -33.20 -4.50 -1.54
C LYS A 172 -32.50 -3.73 -0.42
N HIS A 173 -31.17 -3.70 -0.42
CA HIS A 173 -30.36 -2.86 0.47
C HIS A 173 -29.14 -2.31 -0.28
N PRO A 174 -28.85 -1.01 -0.21
CA PRO A 174 -27.59 -0.49 -0.70
C PRO A 174 -26.49 -0.93 0.29
N SER A 175 -25.53 -1.73 -0.17
CA SER A 175 -24.25 -1.84 0.52
C SER A 175 -23.64 -0.44 0.53
N CYS A 176 -23.71 0.22 1.68
CA CYS A 176 -23.19 1.54 1.90
C CYS A 176 -22.00 1.46 2.83
N TYR A 177 -21.07 2.38 2.64
CA TYR A 177 -19.91 2.54 3.50
C TYR A 177 -20.10 3.81 4.32
N PRO A 178 -19.70 3.81 5.60
CA PRO A 178 -19.75 5.02 6.41
C PRO A 178 -19.01 6.16 5.69
N ILE A 179 -19.55 7.37 5.80
CA ILE A 179 -18.79 8.60 5.52
C ILE A 179 -17.54 8.53 6.38
N SER A 180 -16.41 8.82 5.74
CA SER A 180 -15.05 8.75 6.27
C SER A 180 -14.97 8.91 7.80
N ARG A 181 -14.71 7.82 8.52
CA ARG A 181 -14.05 7.92 9.83
C ARG A 181 -12.55 7.85 9.57
N GLU A 182 -11.80 8.71 10.23
CA GLU A 182 -10.33 8.62 10.22
C GLU A 182 -9.94 7.18 10.54
N VAL A 183 -9.26 6.53 9.57
CA VAL A 183 -8.84 5.14 9.73
C VAL A 183 -7.57 5.16 10.55
N GLU A 184 -7.73 4.96 11.85
CA GLU A 184 -6.61 4.75 12.75
C GLU A 184 -6.09 3.32 12.65
N VAL A 185 -4.76 3.18 12.50
CA VAL A 185 -4.07 1.89 12.46
C VAL A 185 -2.89 1.93 13.43
N ALA A 186 -2.67 0.87 14.21
CA ALA A 186 -1.50 0.79 15.07
C ALA A 186 -0.19 0.92 14.26
N GLU A 187 0.75 1.74 14.73
CA GLU A 187 2.08 1.90 14.08
C GLU A 187 2.81 0.57 13.94
N LYS A 188 2.66 -0.30 14.95
CA LYS A 188 3.21 -1.66 14.97
C LYS A 188 2.72 -2.51 13.80
N ALA A 189 1.51 -2.27 13.29
CA ALA A 189 0.96 -3.03 12.16
C ALA A 189 1.48 -2.55 10.80
N LEU A 190 1.94 -1.29 10.72
CA LEU A 190 2.52 -0.70 9.50
C LEU A 190 4.04 -0.86 9.43
N LYS A 191 4.69 -1.26 10.53
CA LYS A 191 6.14 -1.39 10.60
C LYS A 191 6.68 -2.32 9.49
N GLY A 192 7.66 -1.82 8.74
CA GLY A 192 8.25 -2.53 7.60
C GLY A 192 7.50 -2.34 6.27
N LYS A 193 6.37 -1.62 6.25
CA LYS A 193 5.65 -1.26 5.02
C LYS A 193 5.63 0.26 4.90
N ALA A 194 6.05 0.83 3.77
CA ALA A 194 6.06 2.28 3.59
C ALA A 194 4.67 2.83 3.21
N ILE A 195 3.59 2.37 3.86
CA ILE A 195 2.24 2.83 3.52
C ILE A 195 1.99 4.17 4.21
N SER A 196 1.78 5.23 3.41
CA SER A 196 1.55 6.59 3.92
C SER A 196 0.11 7.09 3.78
N HIS A 197 -0.67 6.49 2.89
CA HIS A 197 -2.02 6.94 2.55
C HIS A 197 -3.05 5.81 2.63
N THR A 198 -4.27 6.18 2.98
CA THR A 198 -5.51 5.41 2.88
C THR A 198 -6.46 6.13 1.92
N THR A 199 -7.69 5.64 1.79
CA THR A 199 -8.73 6.29 0.99
C THR A 199 -9.97 6.65 1.79
N THR A 200 -10.54 7.78 1.43
CA THR A 200 -11.80 8.29 1.96
C THR A 200 -12.80 8.51 0.82
N LEU A 201 -14.06 8.73 1.19
CA LEU A 201 -15.13 9.05 0.26
C LEU A 201 -15.58 10.49 0.53
N ALA A 202 -15.28 11.40 -0.40
CA ALA A 202 -15.79 12.77 -0.35
C ALA A 202 -17.23 12.82 -0.86
N GLU A 203 -18.12 13.50 -0.15
CA GLU A 203 -19.54 13.54 -0.49
C GLU A 203 -19.81 14.12 -1.89
N THR A 204 -20.85 13.60 -2.54
CA THR A 204 -21.40 14.19 -3.76
C THR A 204 -22.92 14.15 -3.75
N THR A 205 -23.54 15.03 -4.54
CA THR A 205 -24.99 15.07 -4.76
C THR A 205 -25.49 13.98 -5.72
N GLU A 206 -24.58 13.20 -6.31
CA GLU A 206 -24.96 12.13 -7.24
C GLU A 206 -25.65 10.96 -6.54
N LYS A 207 -26.83 10.59 -7.07
CA LYS A 207 -27.61 9.46 -6.57
C LYS A 207 -27.16 8.13 -7.22
N PRO A 208 -27.01 7.05 -6.45
CA PRO A 208 -26.67 5.75 -7.00
C PRO A 208 -27.87 5.12 -7.71
N ARG A 209 -27.62 4.35 -8.77
CA ARG A 209 -28.65 3.56 -9.46
C ARG A 209 -29.44 2.64 -8.50
N SER A 210 -30.76 2.63 -8.64
CA SER A 210 -31.71 1.81 -7.87
C SER A 210 -31.63 0.32 -8.16
N HIS A 211 -31.21 -0.07 -9.36
CA HIS A 211 -31.10 -1.47 -9.79
C HIS A 211 -29.67 -2.00 -9.77
N LYS A 212 -29.52 -3.31 -9.55
CA LYS A 212 -28.29 -4.07 -9.78
C LYS A 212 -28.49 -4.99 -10.98
N ALA A 213 -27.47 -5.10 -11.83
CA ALA A 213 -27.46 -6.16 -12.83
C ALA A 213 -27.18 -7.50 -12.13
N VAL A 214 -27.84 -8.54 -12.64
CA VAL A 214 -27.66 -9.92 -12.20
C VAL A 214 -26.74 -10.60 -13.21
N THR A 215 -25.70 -11.23 -12.70
CA THR A 215 -24.76 -11.99 -13.50
C THR A 215 -24.52 -13.35 -12.88
N THR A 216 -24.49 -14.37 -13.72
CA THR A 216 -24.21 -15.78 -13.42
C THR A 216 -22.95 -16.23 -14.15
N ASP A 217 -22.49 -17.44 -13.83
CA ASP A 217 -21.31 -18.08 -14.45
C ASP A 217 -20.07 -17.17 -14.48
N LYS A 218 -19.87 -16.43 -13.38
CA LYS A 218 -18.76 -15.50 -13.25
C LYS A 218 -17.44 -16.24 -13.18
N ARG A 219 -16.58 -16.02 -14.15
CA ARG A 219 -15.20 -16.51 -14.18
C ARG A 219 -14.22 -15.35 -13.99
N LEU A 220 -13.28 -15.50 -13.06
CA LEU A 220 -12.20 -14.54 -12.85
C LEU A 220 -11.19 -14.67 -13.99
N MET A 221 -10.88 -13.55 -14.65
CA MET A 221 -9.92 -13.49 -15.74
C MET A 221 -8.55 -13.03 -15.28
N GLY A 222 -8.50 -12.23 -14.22
CA GLY A 222 -7.25 -11.75 -13.65
C GLY A 222 -7.46 -10.61 -12.67
N GLU A 223 -6.37 -10.21 -12.04
CA GLU A 223 -6.34 -9.15 -11.04
C GLU A 223 -5.25 -8.12 -11.34
N ILE A 224 -5.60 -6.85 -11.25
CA ILE A 224 -4.65 -5.74 -11.35
C ILE A 224 -4.59 -5.04 -10.00
N PHE A 225 -3.39 -4.85 -9.47
CA PHE A 225 -3.12 -4.18 -8.22
C PHE A 225 -2.37 -2.87 -8.50
N PHE A 226 -2.98 -1.75 -8.12
CA PHE A 226 -2.29 -0.46 -8.03
C PHE A 226 -1.99 -0.19 -6.57
N ARG A 227 -0.72 -0.32 -6.19
CA ARG A 227 -0.22 0.05 -4.87
C ARG A 227 0.08 1.53 -4.86
N TYR A 228 -0.61 2.29 -4.03
CA TYR A 228 -0.40 3.73 -3.97
C TYR A 228 0.40 4.12 -2.73
N ARG A 229 1.33 5.05 -2.93
CA ARG A 229 2.30 5.51 -1.93
C ARG A 229 2.57 6.98 -2.17
N SER A 230 2.91 7.72 -1.12
CA SER A 230 3.48 9.07 -1.32
C SER A 230 4.78 8.99 -2.10
N TYR A 231 5.16 10.08 -2.76
CA TYR A 231 6.44 10.18 -3.46
C TYR A 231 7.63 9.76 -2.57
N GLN A 232 7.68 10.26 -1.33
CA GLN A 232 8.71 9.90 -0.36
C GLN A 232 8.71 8.40 0.00
N ALA A 233 7.52 7.78 0.09
CA ALA A 233 7.41 6.35 0.36
C ALA A 233 7.87 5.51 -0.85
N LEU A 234 7.60 5.94 -2.08
CA LEU A 234 8.12 5.30 -3.29
C LEU A 234 9.65 5.36 -3.35
N GLN A 235 10.25 6.48 -2.94
CA GLN A 235 11.72 6.59 -2.81
C GLN A 235 12.29 5.72 -1.68
N HIS A 236 11.54 5.57 -0.58
CA HIS A 236 11.96 4.72 0.52
C HIS A 236 11.92 3.23 0.14
N GLU A 237 10.90 2.80 -0.61
CA GLU A 237 10.78 1.45 -1.21
C GLU A 237 11.67 1.25 -2.44
N ILE A 238 12.45 2.26 -2.86
CA ILE A 238 13.37 2.21 -4.03
C ILE A 238 12.63 1.96 -5.37
N ILE A 239 11.31 2.14 -5.39
CA ILE A 239 10.52 2.12 -6.62
C ILE A 239 10.88 3.34 -7.50
N ILE A 240 11.12 4.48 -6.86
CA ILE A 240 11.68 5.68 -7.50
C ILE A 240 13.10 5.88 -6.96
N PRO A 241 14.09 6.21 -7.82
CA PRO A 241 15.43 6.55 -7.36
C PRO A 241 15.39 7.65 -6.30
N ARG A 242 16.19 7.48 -5.24
CA ARG A 242 16.38 8.55 -4.25
C ARG A 242 17.13 9.69 -4.93
N THR A 243 16.66 10.91 -4.70
CA THR A 243 17.44 12.10 -5.06
C THR A 243 18.78 11.97 -4.33
N PRO A 244 19.94 12.04 -5.02
CA PRO A 244 21.21 12.02 -4.33
C PRO A 244 21.20 13.15 -3.31
N SER A 245 21.59 12.85 -2.07
CA SER A 245 21.84 13.90 -1.09
C SER A 245 22.77 14.91 -1.75
N PRO A 246 22.54 16.24 -1.62
CA PRO A 246 23.50 17.21 -2.09
C PRO A 246 24.87 16.78 -1.58
N GLU A 247 25.83 16.64 -2.50
CA GLU A 247 27.21 16.41 -2.11
C GLU A 247 27.53 17.45 -1.05
N PRO A 248 28.14 17.07 0.09
CA PRO A 248 28.54 18.05 1.08
C PRO A 248 29.37 19.07 0.34
N SER A 249 28.83 20.29 0.20
CA SER A 249 29.53 21.41 -0.42
C SER A 249 30.94 21.38 0.11
N ALA A 250 31.92 21.32 -0.80
CA ALA A 250 33.34 21.42 -0.50
C ALA A 250 33.61 22.78 0.14
N THR A 251 33.24 22.87 1.41
CA THR A 251 33.54 23.95 2.31
C THR A 251 34.18 23.24 3.48
N THR A 252 35.48 23.48 3.61
CA THR A 252 36.39 22.93 4.63
C THR A 252 36.83 21.47 4.46
N SER A 253 37.35 21.11 3.28
CA SER A 253 38.62 20.38 3.32
C SER A 253 39.66 21.39 3.79
N ILE A 254 39.88 21.47 5.10
CA ILE A 254 41.11 22.09 5.61
C ILE A 254 42.22 21.23 5.03
N ASP A 255 42.82 21.74 3.97
CA ASP A 255 43.89 21.08 3.25
C ASP A 255 44.99 20.75 4.27
N ALA A 256 45.56 19.54 4.25
CA ALA A 256 46.59 19.13 5.22
C ALA A 256 47.76 20.14 5.27
N SER A 257 47.98 20.82 4.14
CA SER A 257 48.89 21.96 3.94
C SER A 257 48.61 23.16 4.87
N THR A 258 47.34 23.44 5.18
CA THR A 258 46.94 24.55 6.08
C THR A 258 47.04 24.19 7.57
N LEU A 259 46.87 22.92 7.94
CA LEU A 259 47.14 22.46 9.31
C LEU A 259 48.62 22.49 9.65
N SER A 260 49.50 22.26 8.67
CA SER A 260 50.95 22.30 8.87
C SER A 260 51.54 23.71 9.03
N LEU A 261 50.75 24.75 8.74
CA LEU A 261 51.12 26.16 8.91
C LEU A 261 50.66 26.75 10.25
N LEU A 262 49.86 26.01 11.02
CA LEU A 262 49.46 26.42 12.36
C LEU A 262 50.57 26.11 13.36
N ALA A 263 50.92 27.07 14.19
CA ALA A 263 51.82 26.82 15.32
C ALA A 263 51.17 25.83 16.28
N ASP A 264 51.96 24.97 16.94
CA ASP A 264 51.48 23.97 17.90
C ASP A 264 50.56 24.55 18.99
N SER A 265 50.73 25.83 19.32
CA SER A 265 49.87 26.58 20.25
C SER A 265 48.43 26.72 19.76
N ASP A 266 48.22 26.95 18.46
CA ASP A 266 46.89 27.10 17.89
C ASP A 266 46.18 25.75 17.72
N ILE A 267 46.94 24.71 17.40
CA ILE A 267 46.44 23.32 17.36
C ILE A 267 45.95 22.91 18.76
N ARG A 268 46.75 23.17 19.81
CA ARG A 268 46.35 22.88 21.20
C ARG A 268 45.13 23.69 21.65
N ARG A 269 45.05 24.97 21.26
CA ARG A 269 43.90 25.83 21.58
C ARG A 269 42.61 25.30 20.95
N LEU A 270 42.65 24.96 19.65
CA LEU A 270 41.50 24.41 18.93
C LEU A 270 41.07 23.03 19.47
N ALA A 271 42.03 22.19 19.86
CA ALA A 271 41.73 20.89 20.48
C ALA A 271 41.02 21.05 21.83
N LEU A 272 41.45 22.00 22.67
CA LEU A 272 40.81 22.29 23.95
C LEU A 272 39.41 22.87 23.79
N GLU A 273 39.20 23.72 22.78
CA GLU A 273 37.88 24.28 22.46
C GLU A 273 36.89 23.20 22.02
N ARG A 274 37.32 22.27 21.15
CA ARG A 274 36.49 21.13 20.71
C ARG A 274 36.18 20.13 21.82
N LEU A 275 37.09 19.94 22.78
CA LEU A 275 36.85 19.11 23.97
C LEU A 275 35.77 19.72 24.88
N ARG A 276 35.70 21.05 24.98
CA ARG A 276 34.64 21.74 25.74
C ARG A 276 33.29 21.62 25.04
N ASP A 277 33.25 21.81 23.72
CA ASP A 277 32.02 21.66 22.94
C ASP A 277 31.44 20.24 23.00
N THR A 278 32.29 19.22 23.09
CA THR A 278 31.86 17.82 23.23
C THR A 278 31.37 17.48 24.64
N GLN A 279 31.94 18.08 25.70
CA GLN A 279 31.42 17.94 27.06
C GLN A 279 30.05 18.59 27.22
N ILE A 280 29.84 19.79 26.66
CA ILE A 280 28.55 20.49 26.72
C ILE A 280 27.43 19.72 25.96
N LYS A 281 27.79 19.01 24.89
CA LYS A 281 26.82 18.22 24.10
C LYS A 281 26.49 16.85 24.72
N ASN A 282 27.38 16.27 25.51
CA ASN A 282 27.12 15.02 26.23
C ASN A 282 26.19 15.19 27.45
N GLU A 283 26.11 16.38 28.05
CA GLU A 283 25.16 16.64 29.15
C GLU A 283 23.72 16.87 28.67
N SER A 284 23.52 17.18 27.38
CA SER A 284 22.21 17.54 26.81
C SER A 284 21.65 16.53 25.80
N SER A 285 22.33 15.40 25.57
CA SER A 285 21.88 14.40 24.61
C SER A 285 21.90 12.99 25.18
N HIS A 286 20.74 12.55 25.69
CA HIS A 286 20.40 11.15 25.88
C HIS A 286 20.19 10.49 24.50
N VAL A 287 21.26 10.46 23.68
CA VAL A 287 21.28 9.80 22.37
C VAL A 287 21.82 8.39 22.58
N LYS A 288 20.94 7.40 22.38
CA LYS A 288 21.31 5.99 22.22
C LYS A 288 22.31 5.89 21.07
N ARG A 289 23.59 5.72 21.41
CA ARG A 289 24.59 5.17 20.49
C ARG A 289 24.45 3.66 20.48
N GLU A 290 24.51 3.08 19.30
CA GLU A 290 24.77 1.67 19.08
C GLU A 290 26.18 1.38 19.62
N ALA A 291 26.24 0.60 20.70
CA ALA A 291 27.47 0.02 21.19
C ALA A 291 27.61 -1.35 20.54
N GLU A 292 28.50 -1.43 19.55
CA GLU A 292 29.14 -2.67 19.17
C GLU A 292 30.16 -2.98 20.27
N GLU A 293 29.67 -3.57 21.37
CA GLU A 293 30.51 -4.17 22.39
C GLU A 293 29.81 -5.43 22.89
N VAL A 294 30.50 -6.55 22.68
CA VAL A 294 30.14 -7.92 23.01
C VAL A 294 29.75 -8.01 24.48
N SER A 295 28.46 -7.86 24.76
CA SER A 295 27.86 -8.17 26.05
C SER A 295 27.12 -9.48 25.89
N GLN A 296 27.81 -10.56 26.23
CA GLN A 296 27.26 -11.89 26.42
C GLN A 296 26.03 -11.76 27.32
N SER A 297 24.83 -11.76 26.71
CA SER A 297 23.63 -12.03 27.47
C SER A 297 23.76 -13.45 27.99
N LEU A 298 23.87 -13.57 29.31
CA LEU A 298 23.93 -14.79 30.08
C LEU A 298 22.94 -15.81 29.50
N ARG A 299 23.44 -16.75 28.68
CA ARG A 299 22.69 -17.95 28.30
C ARG A 299 22.25 -18.59 29.60
N ARG A 300 20.95 -18.76 29.81
CA ARG A 300 20.42 -19.48 30.97
C ARG A 300 20.79 -20.96 30.77
N TRP A 301 21.80 -21.42 31.49
CA TRP A 301 22.27 -22.81 31.44
C TRP A 301 21.11 -23.71 31.89
N LYS A 302 20.77 -24.72 31.07
CA LYS A 302 19.81 -25.76 31.48
C LYS A 302 20.56 -26.75 32.35
N PHE A 303 20.15 -26.83 33.62
CA PHE A 303 20.66 -27.82 34.56
C PHE A 303 19.72 -29.02 34.58
N VAL A 304 20.30 -30.21 34.55
CA VAL A 304 19.61 -31.50 34.74
C VAL A 304 20.00 -32.04 36.11
N ARG A 305 19.03 -32.50 36.89
CA ARG A 305 19.27 -33.17 38.17
C ARG A 305 19.58 -34.64 37.92
N LEU A 306 20.70 -35.10 38.46
CA LEU A 306 21.06 -36.51 38.52
C LEU A 306 20.40 -37.17 39.73
N ASP A 307 20.25 -38.49 39.68
CA ASP A 307 19.58 -39.28 40.70
C ASP A 307 20.30 -39.26 42.08
N ASP A 308 21.54 -38.75 42.13
CA ASP A 308 22.31 -38.51 43.37
C ASP A 308 22.04 -37.12 44.00
N GLY A 309 21.16 -36.32 43.41
CA GLY A 309 20.76 -35.00 43.88
C GLY A 309 21.67 -33.84 43.43
N LYS A 310 22.69 -34.08 42.61
CA LYS A 310 23.54 -33.02 42.03
C LYS A 310 23.04 -32.56 40.66
N GLU A 311 23.31 -31.29 40.34
CA GLU A 311 22.91 -30.66 39.08
C GLU A 311 24.09 -30.62 38.09
N ALA A 312 23.88 -31.05 36.86
CA ALA A 312 24.85 -31.01 35.76
C ALA A 312 24.30 -30.19 34.58
N VAL A 313 25.19 -29.57 33.80
CA VAL A 313 24.82 -28.76 32.64
C VAL A 313 24.72 -29.64 31.40
N ASP A 314 23.60 -29.55 30.71
CA ASP A 314 23.39 -30.24 29.43
C ASP A 314 24.01 -29.44 28.26
N LEU A 315 24.88 -30.09 27.48
CA LEU A 315 25.67 -29.49 26.38
C LEU A 315 25.39 -30.12 25.00
N THR A 316 24.35 -30.94 24.84
CA THR A 316 24.10 -31.63 23.55
C THR A 316 23.19 -30.86 22.59
N ASP A 317 23.55 -29.63 22.22
CA ASP A 317 22.96 -28.92 21.06
C ASP A 317 23.97 -27.89 20.52
N ASP A 318 24.68 -28.25 19.44
CA ASP A 318 25.34 -27.34 18.49
C ASP A 318 24.74 -27.58 17.08
#